data_AF-A0A937B2S4-F1
#
_entry.id   AF-A0A937B2S4-F1
#
_cell.length_a   1.000
_cell.length_b   1.000
_cell.length_c   1.000
_cell.angle_alpha   90.00
_cell.angle_beta   90.00
_cell.angle_gamma   90.00
#
_symmetry.space_group_name_H-M   'P 1'
#
loop_
_entity.id
_entity.type
_entity.pdbx_description
1 polymer ?
#
loop_
_entity_poly.entity_id
_entity_poly.type
_entity_poly.pdbx_seq_one_letter_code
_entity_poly.pdbx_strand_id
1 'polypeptide(L)' 'MKQNETLLNIRLNGEQIELSDMHIDDMGDDHISTSVETPMRADAFEKTDEQKIAEIEGHFRAIMETLGLDLTDDSWK' A
#
# COMPACT_ATOMS: atom_id res chain seq x y z
N MET A 1 15.66 13.13 -16.21
CA MET A 1 15.33 13.68 -14.88
C MET A 1 15.53 12.55 -13.88
N LYS A 2 16.46 12.69 -12.93
CA LYS A 2 16.75 11.63 -11.94
C LYS A 2 15.71 11.70 -10.83
N GLN A 3 15.16 10.54 -10.45
CA GLN A 3 14.18 10.45 -9.37
C GLN A 3 14.85 10.80 -8.05
N ASN A 4 14.19 11.63 -7.24
CA ASN A 4 14.66 11.96 -5.89
C ASN A 4 14.28 10.81 -4.97
N GLU A 5 15.19 9.87 -4.78
CA GLU A 5 15.01 8.74 -3.88
C GLU A 5 14.91 9.23 -2.42
N THR A 6 13.95 8.66 -1.68
CA THR A 6 13.77 8.94 -0.26
C THR A 6 14.87 8.21 0.50
N LEU A 7 15.88 8.93 1.00
CA LEU A 7 16.96 8.33 1.78
C LEU A 7 16.41 7.74 3.09
N LEU A 8 16.64 6.44 3.32
CA LEU A 8 16.29 5.74 4.55
C LEU A 8 17.17 6.24 5.70
N ASN A 9 16.54 6.80 6.76
CA ASN A 9 17.21 7.39 7.92
C ASN A 9 17.65 6.35 8.98
N ILE A 10 17.75 5.07 8.63
CA ILE A 10 18.06 4.01 9.59
C ILE A 10 19.56 4.09 9.91
N ARG A 11 19.90 4.59 11.10
CA ARG A 11 21.28 4.54 11.62
C ARG A 11 21.59 3.10 12.03
N LEU A 12 22.35 2.40 11.19
CA LEU A 12 22.90 1.08 11.51
C LEU A 12 24.18 1.27 12.34
N ASN A 13 24.16 0.79 13.58
CA ASN A 13 25.35 0.76 14.43
C ASN A 13 26.33 -0.28 13.91
N GLY A 14 27.36 0.16 13.18
CA GLY A 14 28.71 -0.42 13.27
C GLY A 14 29.10 -1.55 12.31
N GLU A 15 28.22 -2.08 11.47
CA GLU A 15 28.62 -3.01 10.39
C GLU A 15 28.26 -2.41 9.04
N GLN A 16 29.29 -2.13 8.23
CA GLN A 16 29.09 -1.75 6.83
C GLN A 16 28.55 -2.97 6.09
N ILE A 17 27.27 -2.96 5.77
CA ILE A 17 26.73 -3.88 4.78
C ILE A 17 27.27 -3.38 3.44
N GLU A 18 28.27 -4.08 2.89
CA GLU A 18 28.58 -3.93 1.47
C GLU A 18 27.38 -4.44 0.69
N LEU A 19 26.49 -3.50 0.36
CA LEU A 19 25.43 -3.71 -0.62
C LEU A 19 26.11 -3.82 -1.98
N SER A 20 26.67 -5.00 -2.27
CA SER A 20 27.08 -5.34 -3.63
C SER A 20 25.85 -5.23 -4.52
N ASP A 21 25.96 -4.53 -5.66
CA ASP A 21 24.91 -4.36 -6.68
C ASP A 21 24.13 -5.65 -7.02
N MET A 22 24.73 -6.82 -6.75
CA MET A 22 24.13 -8.15 -6.86
C MET A 22 22.85 -8.38 -6.04
N HIS A 23 22.68 -7.76 -4.86
CA HIS A 23 21.51 -8.03 -4.01
C HIS A 23 20.28 -7.17 -4.33
N ILE A 24 20.43 -6.08 -5.09
CA ILE A 24 19.31 -5.21 -5.45
C ILE A 24 18.56 -5.78 -6.66
N ASP A 25 19.27 -6.32 -7.64
CA ASP A 25 18.66 -7.02 -8.78
C ASP A 25 17.91 -8.28 -8.33
N ASP A 26 18.50 -9.11 -7.45
CA ASP A 26 17.86 -10.34 -6.94
C ASP A 26 16.59 -10.06 -6.11
N MET A 27 16.50 -8.92 -5.42
CA MET A 27 15.28 -8.53 -4.70
C MET A 27 14.23 -7.87 -5.60
N GLY A 28 14.61 -7.40 -6.79
CA GLY A 28 13.73 -6.75 -7.76
C GLY A 28 13.17 -7.70 -8.82
N ASP A 29 13.89 -8.78 -9.15
CA ASP A 29 13.53 -9.74 -10.21
C ASP A 29 12.40 -10.70 -9.79
N ASP A 30 12.19 -10.92 -8.49
CA ASP A 30 11.00 -11.63 -7.98
C ASP A 30 9.72 -10.76 -8.00
N HIS A 31 9.85 -9.46 -8.30
CA HIS A 31 8.73 -8.55 -8.54
C HIS A 31 8.46 -8.36 -10.05
N ILE A 32 8.74 -9.39 -10.87
CA ILE A 32 8.15 -9.49 -12.19
C ILE A 32 6.62 -9.60 -12.00
N SER A 33 5.93 -8.50 -12.27
CA SER A 33 4.47 -8.48 -12.44
C SER A 33 4.10 -9.34 -13.65
N THR A 34 4.04 -10.66 -13.46
CA THR A 34 3.69 -11.65 -14.48
C THR A 34 2.20 -11.68 -14.83
N SER A 35 1.38 -10.83 -14.21
CA SER A 35 -0.04 -10.71 -14.55
C SER A 35 -0.23 -9.70 -15.66
N VAL A 36 -0.52 -10.18 -16.88
CA VAL A 36 -0.80 -9.35 -18.06
C VAL A 36 -2.02 -8.42 -17.83
N GLU A 37 -2.98 -8.85 -17.02
CA GLU A 37 -4.09 -8.02 -16.54
C GLU A 37 -4.42 -8.40 -15.09
N THR A 38 -4.83 -7.44 -14.28
CA THR A 38 -5.40 -7.74 -12.96
C THR A 38 -6.79 -8.35 -13.17
N PRO A 39 -7.06 -9.58 -12.69
CA PRO A 39 -8.38 -10.17 -12.82
C PRO A 39 -9.39 -9.34 -12.03
N MET A 40 -10.27 -8.65 -12.76
CA MET A 40 -11.36 -7.85 -12.21
C MET A 40 -12.68 -8.59 -12.41
N ARG A 41 -13.67 -8.29 -11.56
CA ARG A 41 -15.04 -8.74 -11.81
C ARG A 41 -15.59 -8.09 -13.08
N ALA A 42 -16.51 -8.77 -13.77
CA ALA A 42 -17.14 -8.26 -14.98
C ALA A 42 -17.88 -6.92 -14.77
N ASP A 43 -18.33 -6.66 -13.54
CA ASP A 43 -19.09 -5.46 -13.13
C ASP A 43 -18.24 -4.42 -12.39
N ALA A 44 -16.91 -4.55 -12.39
CA ALA A 44 -16.00 -3.68 -11.63
C ALA A 44 -16.13 -2.17 -11.94
N PHE A 45 -16.67 -1.84 -13.11
CA PHE A 45 -16.80 -0.47 -13.60
C PHE A 45 -18.25 0.03 -13.71
N GLU A 46 -19.23 -0.74 -13.22
CA GLU A 46 -20.65 -0.34 -13.30
C GLU A 46 -21.03 0.79 -12.31
N LYS A 47 -20.34 0.86 -11.17
CA LYS A 47 -20.59 1.87 -10.13
C LYS A 47 -19.77 3.13 -10.37
N THR A 48 -20.35 4.29 -10.06
CA THR A 48 -19.61 5.56 -10.04
C THR A 48 -18.63 5.58 -8.87
N ASP A 49 -17.64 6.46 -8.95
CA ASP A 49 -16.64 6.58 -7.89
C ASP A 49 -17.27 7.02 -6.57
N GLU A 50 -18.28 7.90 -6.60
CA GLU A 50 -19.01 8.33 -5.41
C GLU A 50 -19.77 7.17 -4.75
N GLN A 51 -20.37 6.29 -5.56
CA GLN A 51 -21.05 5.09 -5.06
C GLN A 51 -20.07 4.12 -4.40
N LYS A 52 -18.90 3.91 -5.03
CA LYS A 52 -17.83 3.07 -4.48
C LYS A 52 -17.33 3.62 -3.14
N ILE A 53 -17.08 4.93 -3.07
CA ILE A 53 -16.63 5.59 -1.85
C ILE A 53 -17.64 5.40 -0.72
N ALA A 54 -18.93 5.69 -0.98
CA ALA A 54 -19.98 5.57 0.03
C ALA A 54 -20.15 4.12 0.55
N GLU A 55 -20.07 3.12 -0.34
CA GLU A 55 -20.14 1.71 0.05
C GLU A 55 -18.92 1.29 0.90
N ILE A 56 -17.72 1.68 0.47
CA ILE A 56 -16.48 1.37 1.19
C ILE A 56 -16.45 2.03 2.57
N GLU A 57 -16.86 3.29 2.69
CA GLU A 57 -16.95 4.02 3.96
C GLU A 57 -17.83 3.29 4.99
N GLY A 58 -18.99 2.78 4.55
CA GLY A 58 -19.88 2.00 5.40
C GLY A 58 -19.23 0.71 5.93
N HIS A 59 -18.50 -0.01 5.07
CA HIS A 59 -17.77 -1.21 5.47
C HIS A 59 -16.63 -0.91 6.44
N PHE A 60 -15.87 0.16 6.20
CA PHE A 60 -14.79 0.58 7.10
C PHE A 60 -15.33 0.99 8.47
N ARG A 61 -16.45 1.71 8.52
CA ARG A 61 -17.15 2.02 9.78
C ARG A 61 -17.47 0.74 10.57
N ALA A 62 -18.05 -0.26 9.92
CA ALA A 62 -18.37 -1.53 10.58
C ALA A 62 -17.12 -2.28 11.08
N ILE A 63 -16.02 -2.23 10.33
CA ILE A 63 -14.73 -2.78 10.76
C ILE A 63 -14.22 -2.05 12.00
N MET A 64 -14.25 -0.72 12.00
CA MET A 64 -13.81 0.10 13.14
C MET A 64 -14.65 -0.17 14.39
N GLU A 65 -15.97 -0.27 14.26
CA GLU A 65 -16.88 -0.65 15.34
C GLU A 65 -16.55 -2.05 15.88
N THR A 66 -16.26 -3.01 15.01
CA THR A 66 -15.88 -4.38 15.39
C THR A 66 -14.56 -4.41 16.16
N LEU A 67 -13.62 -3.54 15.79
CA LEU A 67 -12.35 -3.37 16.50
C LEU A 67 -12.51 -2.62 17.83
N GLY A 68 -13.70 -2.09 18.13
CA GLY A 68 -13.97 -1.31 19.33
C GLY A 68 -13.39 0.11 19.28
N LEU A 69 -13.19 0.66 18.08
CA LEU A 69 -12.71 2.03 17.89
C LEU A 69 -13.87 3.02 18.09
N ASP A 70 -13.61 4.08 18.85
CA ASP A 70 -14.54 5.17 19.04
C ASP A 70 -14.51 6.12 17.84
N LEU A 71 -15.57 6.09 17.03
CA LEU A 71 -15.71 6.93 15.84
C LEU A 71 -16.10 8.38 16.15
N THR A 72 -16.34 8.70 17.43
CA THR A 72 -16.55 10.07 17.89
C THR A 72 -15.24 10.76 18.29
N ASP A 73 -14.13 10.02 18.32
CA ASP A 73 -12.80 10.56 18.57
C ASP A 73 -12.31 11.38 17.36
N ASP A 74 -12.11 12.67 17.58
CA ASP A 74 -11.73 13.63 16.54
C ASP A 74 -10.28 13.46 16.04
N SER A 75 -9.50 12.52 16.59
CA SER A 75 -8.12 12.22 16.15
C SER A 75 -8.02 11.67 14.71
N TRP A 76 -9.15 11.28 14.12
CA TRP A 76 -9.23 10.67 12.78
C TRP A 76 -9.74 11.63 11.68
N LYS A 77 -9.94 12.91 12.01
CA LYS A 77 -10.26 13.98 11.05
C LYS A 77 -8.99 14.63 10.49
#